data_AF-A0A1W9VNE9-F1
#
_entry.id   AF-A0A1W9VNE9-F1
#
_cell.length_a   1.000
_cell.length_b   1.000
_cell.length_c   1.000
_cell.angle_alpha   90.00
_cell.angle_beta   90.00
_cell.angle_gamma   90.00
#
_symmetry.space_group_name_H-M   'P 1'
#
loop_
_entity.id
_entity.type
_entity.pdbx_description
1 polymer ?
#
loop_
_entity_poly.entity_id
_entity_poly.type
_entity_poly.pdbx_seq_one_letter_code
_entity_poly.pdbx_strand_id
1 'polypeptide(L)'
;MKTNIFNFFIYNGLPNNAELKERSQTIVLNSISFISVILLVTFSTIDIFEEKYILSIFTGFTAITITASIIIVGLTKKLIIGKAFVSYIAFVLFSALVYIADESKSTYFWIYMFPLVSIFFLGLIHGAILTLLFGIIITIIIYLLPPYNGIPVLKSIRTNSCRLNSKT
;
A
#
# COMPACT_ATOMS: atom_id res chain seq x y z
N MET A 1 -26.48 4.14 26.36
CA MET A 1 -25.01 4.11 26.41
C MET A 1 -24.50 4.72 25.10
N LYS A 2 -23.94 5.94 25.09
CA LYS A 2 -23.43 6.57 23.87
C LYS A 2 -22.15 5.84 23.46
N THR A 3 -22.26 4.90 22.52
CA THR A 3 -21.08 4.29 21.90
C THR A 3 -20.39 5.38 21.10
N ASN A 4 -19.25 5.87 21.58
CA ASN A 4 -18.40 6.78 20.80
C ASN A 4 -18.10 6.09 19.46
N ILE A 5 -18.34 6.79 18.35
CA ILE A 5 -18.09 6.28 16.98
C ILE A 5 -16.65 5.75 16.87
N PHE A 6 -15.71 6.41 17.54
CA PHE A 6 -14.31 5.99 17.61
C PHE A 6 -14.12 4.59 18.22
N ASN A 7 -14.84 4.28 19.31
CA ASN A 7 -14.81 2.95 19.92
C ASN A 7 -15.43 1.90 19.00
N PHE A 8 -16.49 2.27 18.28
CA PHE A 8 -17.08 1.36 17.30
C PHE A 8 -16.07 0.99 16.21
N PHE A 9 -15.31 1.95 15.68
CA PHE A 9 -14.28 1.66 14.67
C PHE A 9 -13.10 0.85 15.22
N ILE A 10 -12.59 1.19 16.41
CA ILE A 10 -11.42 0.50 16.98
C ILE A 10 -11.73 -0.96 17.31
N TYR A 11 -12.87 -1.22 17.94
CA TYR A 11 -13.25 -2.56 18.39
C TYR A 11 -14.09 -3.31 17.34
N ASN A 12 -14.21 -2.80 16.12
CA ASN A 12 -14.99 -3.45 15.08
C ASN A 12 -14.39 -4.82 14.72
N GLY A 13 -15.25 -5.84 14.59
CA GLY A 13 -14.85 -7.19 14.22
C GLY A 13 -14.21 -8.01 15.36
N LEU A 14 -14.17 -7.51 16.60
CA LEU A 14 -13.73 -8.29 17.75
C LEU A 14 -14.76 -9.37 18.12
N PRO A 15 -14.36 -10.66 18.25
CA PRO A 15 -15.23 -11.67 18.84
C PRO A 15 -15.38 -11.44 20.36
N ASN A 16 -16.52 -11.84 20.94
CA ASN A 16 -16.82 -11.61 22.36
C ASN A 16 -15.84 -12.34 23.31
N ASN A 17 -15.17 -13.39 22.82
CA ASN A 17 -14.25 -14.24 23.58
C ASN A 17 -12.81 -14.12 23.05
N ALA A 18 -12.45 -13.00 22.42
CA ALA A 18 -11.14 -12.83 21.80
C ALA A 18 -10.01 -12.87 22.83
N GLU A 19 -8.94 -13.60 22.52
CA GLU A 19 -7.71 -13.56 23.31
C GLU A 19 -7.06 -12.16 23.26
N LEU A 20 -6.25 -11.83 24.28
CA LEU A 20 -5.51 -10.56 24.36
C LEU A 20 -4.71 -10.25 23.08
N LYS A 21 -4.09 -11.28 22.50
CA LYS A 21 -3.31 -11.17 21.26
C LYS A 21 -4.18 -10.77 20.07
N GLU A 22 -5.33 -11.42 19.89
CA GLU A 22 -6.27 -11.09 18.81
C GLU A 22 -6.83 -9.68 19.00
N ARG A 23 -7.16 -9.31 20.24
CA ARG A 23 -7.66 -7.98 20.56
C ARG A 23 -6.66 -6.89 20.19
N SER A 24 -5.39 -7.06 20.55
CA SER A 24 -4.32 -6.13 20.18
C SER A 24 -4.16 -6.04 18.66
N GLN A 25 -4.20 -7.16 17.96
CA GLN A 25 -4.04 -7.18 16.50
C GLN A 25 -5.20 -6.49 15.78
N THR A 26 -6.44 -6.67 16.25
CA THR A 26 -7.61 -6.00 15.67
C THR A 26 -7.55 -4.49 15.86
N ILE A 27 -7.20 -4.04 17.07
CA ILE A 27 -7.06 -2.61 17.36
C ILE A 27 -6.03 -2.00 16.41
N VAL A 28 -4.85 -2.61 16.29
CA VAL A 28 -3.78 -2.10 15.44
C VAL A 28 -4.17 -2.13 13.96
N LEU A 29 -4.79 -3.21 13.48
CA LEU A 29 -5.30 -3.31 12.10
C LEU A 29 -6.32 -2.21 11.80
N ASN A 30 -7.31 -2.02 12.67
CA ASN A 30 -8.36 -1.02 12.49
C ASN A 30 -7.78 0.41 12.56
N SER A 31 -6.88 0.69 13.49
CA SER A 31 -6.22 2.00 13.59
C SER A 31 -5.38 2.32 12.36
N ILE A 32 -4.54 1.38 11.91
CA ILE A 32 -3.72 1.59 10.70
C ILE A 32 -4.61 1.75 9.47
N SER A 33 -5.65 0.92 9.33
CA SER A 33 -6.57 1.00 8.19
C SER A 33 -7.31 2.33 8.17
N PHE A 34 -7.76 2.82 9.32
CA PHE A 34 -8.44 4.11 9.44
C PHE A 34 -7.51 5.29 9.08
N ILE A 35 -6.29 5.30 9.62
CA ILE A 35 -5.27 6.31 9.28
C ILE A 35 -4.95 6.25 7.77
N SER A 36 -4.83 5.04 7.23
CA SER A 36 -4.53 4.83 5.81
C SER A 36 -5.65 5.35 4.91
N VAL A 37 -6.92 5.13 5.26
CA VAL A 37 -8.06 5.68 4.51
C VAL A 37 -8.02 7.20 4.51
N ILE A 38 -7.79 7.84 5.65
CA ILE A 38 -7.68 9.31 5.73
C ILE A 38 -6.56 9.81 4.81
N LEU A 39 -5.36 9.22 4.94
CA LEU A 39 -4.21 9.61 4.12
C LEU A 39 -4.46 9.39 2.62
N LEU A 40 -5.03 8.27 2.23
CA LEU A 40 -5.32 7.95 0.82
C LEU A 40 -6.37 8.88 0.22
N VAL A 41 -7.40 9.26 0.99
CA VAL A 41 -8.39 10.25 0.55
C VAL A 41 -7.74 11.62 0.38
N THR A 42 -6.86 12.02 1.30
CA THR A 42 -6.09 13.26 1.18
C THR A 42 -5.19 13.24 -0.05
N PHE A 43 -4.41 12.17 -0.26
CA PHE A 43 -3.55 12.04 -1.45
C PHE A 43 -4.36 12.01 -2.74
N SER A 44 -5.46 11.25 -2.79
CA SER A 44 -6.35 11.26 -3.95
C SER A 44 -6.88 12.66 -4.26
N THR A 45 -7.19 13.46 -3.24
CA THR A 45 -7.68 14.82 -3.42
C THR A 45 -6.57 15.74 -3.95
N ILE A 46 -5.36 15.64 -3.38
CA ILE A 46 -4.19 16.38 -3.86
C ILE A 46 -3.86 16.00 -5.31
N ASP A 47 -3.87 14.72 -5.64
CA ASP A 47 -3.59 14.20 -6.99
C ASP A 47 -4.58 14.75 -8.04
N ILE A 48 -5.85 14.98 -7.66
CA ILE A 48 -6.84 15.64 -8.54
C ILE A 48 -6.43 17.08 -8.83
N PHE A 49 -5.98 17.82 -7.82
CA PHE A 49 -5.53 19.21 -7.99
C PHE A 49 -4.22 19.33 -8.77
N GLU A 50 -3.37 18.30 -8.73
CA GLU A 50 -2.14 18.20 -9.53
C GLU A 50 -2.37 17.59 -10.92
N GLU A 51 -3.62 17.36 -11.34
CA GLU A 51 -4.00 16.74 -12.62
C GLU A 51 -3.45 15.32 -12.82
N LYS A 52 -3.05 14.64 -11.75
CA LYS A 52 -2.58 13.25 -11.73
C LYS A 52 -3.73 12.27 -11.60
N TYR A 53 -4.69 12.34 -12.54
CA TYR A 53 -5.96 11.62 -12.46
C TYR A 53 -5.82 10.10 -12.28
N ILE A 54 -4.86 9.47 -12.96
CA ILE A 54 -4.64 8.02 -12.84
C ILE A 54 -4.22 7.65 -11.42
N LEU A 55 -3.29 8.42 -10.84
CA LEU A 55 -2.82 8.19 -9.47
C LEU A 55 -3.98 8.37 -8.48
N SER A 56 -4.79 9.42 -8.67
CA SER A 56 -6.01 9.65 -7.88
C SER A 56 -6.99 8.48 -7.96
N ILE A 57 -7.19 7.88 -9.14
CA ILE A 57 -8.10 6.73 -9.28
C ILE A 57 -7.58 5.54 -8.47
N PHE A 58 -6.27 5.26 -8.53
CA PHE A 58 -5.69 4.16 -7.76
C PHE A 58 -5.74 4.42 -6.24
N THR A 59 -5.39 5.62 -5.78
CA THR A 59 -5.40 5.97 -4.36
C THR A 59 -6.83 6.00 -3.81
N GLY A 60 -7.77 6.61 -4.54
CA GLY A 60 -9.19 6.67 -4.19
C GLY A 60 -9.85 5.28 -4.18
N PHE A 61 -9.63 4.47 -5.22
CA PHE A 61 -10.14 3.09 -5.26
C PHE A 61 -9.60 2.26 -4.10
N THR A 62 -8.32 2.41 -3.76
CA THR A 62 -7.70 1.73 -2.62
C THR A 62 -8.35 2.16 -1.30
N ALA A 63 -8.62 3.46 -1.11
CA ALA A 63 -9.31 3.97 0.08
C ALA A 63 -10.72 3.36 0.23
N ILE A 64 -11.49 3.30 -0.86
CA ILE A 64 -12.82 2.68 -0.88
C ILE A 64 -12.72 1.19 -0.51
N THR A 65 -11.75 0.49 -1.09
CA THR A 65 -11.58 -0.95 -0.88
C THR A 65 -11.13 -1.28 0.55
N ILE A 66 -10.23 -0.49 1.14
CA ILE A 66 -9.86 -0.61 2.56
C ILE A 66 -11.07 -0.32 3.44
N THR A 67 -11.87 0.69 3.13
CA THR A 67 -13.10 1.00 3.87
C THR A 67 -14.08 -0.17 3.84
N ALA A 68 -14.30 -0.75 2.66
CA ALA A 68 -15.12 -1.96 2.50
C ALA A 68 -14.57 -3.14 3.31
N SER A 69 -13.24 -3.29 3.38
CA SER A 69 -12.59 -4.33 4.18
C SER A 69 -12.90 -4.22 5.67
N ILE A 70 -12.87 -3.00 6.23
CA ILE A 70 -13.19 -2.74 7.64
C ILE A 70 -14.65 -3.14 7.91
N ILE A 71 -15.56 -2.81 7.00
CA ILE A 71 -16.98 -3.17 7.11
C ILE A 71 -17.15 -4.70 7.08
N ILE A 72 -16.53 -5.38 6.11
CA ILE A 72 -16.62 -6.84 5.97
C ILE A 72 -16.03 -7.56 7.20
N VAL A 73 -14.90 -7.10 7.73
CA VAL A 73 -14.32 -7.64 8.97
C VAL A 73 -15.25 -7.43 10.15
N GLY A 74 -15.89 -6.26 10.24
CA GLY A 74 -16.91 -5.97 11.25
C GLY A 74 -18.09 -6.94 11.22
N LEU A 75 -18.56 -7.28 10.01
CA LEU A 75 -19.69 -8.19 9.80
C LEU A 75 -19.32 -9.66 10.02
N THR A 76 -18.19 -10.10 9.48
CA THR A 76 -17.78 -11.52 9.49
C THR A 76 -17.05 -11.93 10.75
N LYS A 77 -16.48 -10.98 11.49
CA LYS A 77 -15.59 -11.21 12.65
C LYS A 77 -14.39 -12.11 12.35
N LYS A 78 -14.03 -12.25 11.07
CA LYS A 78 -12.90 -13.06 10.59
C LYS A 78 -11.71 -12.18 10.25
N LEU A 79 -10.85 -11.93 11.24
CA LEU A 79 -9.68 -11.06 11.09
C LEU A 79 -8.70 -11.52 10.01
N ILE A 80 -8.59 -12.83 9.79
CA ILE A 80 -7.71 -13.43 8.77
C ILE A 80 -8.08 -12.90 7.38
N ILE A 81 -9.38 -12.79 7.09
CA ILE A 81 -9.89 -12.28 5.80
C ILE A 81 -9.50 -10.81 5.66
N GLY A 82 -9.67 -10.01 6.70
CA GLY A 82 -9.29 -8.59 6.70
C GLY A 82 -7.80 -8.37 6.42
N LYS A 83 -6.95 -9.08 7.16
CA LYS A 83 -5.49 -9.01 6.99
C LYS A 83 -5.04 -9.39 5.58
N ALA A 84 -5.59 -10.49 5.06
CA ALA A 84 -5.30 -10.94 3.70
C ALA A 84 -5.73 -9.89 2.67
N PHE A 85 -6.97 -9.42 2.78
CA PHE A 85 -7.54 -8.46 1.84
C PHE A 85 -6.77 -7.13 1.81
N VAL A 86 -6.48 -6.55 2.98
CA VAL A 86 -5.66 -5.31 3.08
C VAL A 86 -4.27 -5.52 2.48
N SER A 87 -3.65 -6.68 2.71
CA SER A 87 -2.32 -6.98 2.18
C SER A 87 -2.31 -7.12 0.65
N TYR A 88 -3.33 -7.75 0.06
CA TYR A 88 -3.46 -7.87 -1.40
C TYR A 88 -3.76 -6.52 -2.06
N ILE A 89 -4.57 -5.67 -1.43
CA ILE A 89 -4.82 -4.31 -1.94
C ILE A 89 -3.54 -3.48 -1.86
N ALA A 90 -2.81 -3.55 -0.75
CA ALA A 90 -1.51 -2.92 -0.62
C ALA A 90 -0.55 -3.42 -1.72
N PHE A 91 -0.53 -4.73 -2.01
CA PHE A 91 0.29 -5.27 -3.09
C PHE A 91 0.01 -4.61 -4.43
N VAL A 92 -1.26 -4.47 -4.80
CA VAL A 92 -1.67 -3.82 -6.06
C VAL A 92 -1.32 -2.33 -6.04
N LEU A 93 -1.66 -1.61 -4.96
CA LEU A 93 -1.38 -0.19 -4.84
C LEU A 93 0.12 0.11 -4.93
N PHE A 94 0.95 -0.59 -4.15
CA PHE A 94 2.40 -0.36 -4.15
C PHE A 94 3.03 -0.70 -5.50
N SER A 95 2.52 -1.72 -6.20
CA SER A 95 2.96 -2.04 -7.56
C SER A 95 2.61 -0.91 -8.54
N ALA A 96 1.38 -0.38 -8.46
CA ALA A 96 0.94 0.75 -9.26
C ALA A 96 1.74 2.02 -8.96
N LEU A 97 2.02 2.30 -7.68
CA LEU A 97 2.85 3.43 -7.26
C LEU A 97 4.26 3.33 -7.83
N VAL A 98 4.88 2.15 -7.84
CA VAL A 98 6.21 1.96 -8.43
C VAL A 98 6.19 2.19 -9.94
N TYR A 99 5.12 1.77 -10.63
CA TYR A 99 4.99 1.99 -12.08
C TYR A 99 4.76 3.45 -12.45
N ILE A 100 3.97 4.18 -11.66
CA ILE A 100 3.57 5.57 -11.94
C ILE A 100 4.58 6.58 -11.37
N ALA A 101 5.36 6.22 -10.35
CA ALA A 101 6.28 7.12 -9.67
C ALA A 101 7.25 7.80 -10.64
N ASP A 102 7.12 9.12 -10.74
CA ASP A 102 7.93 9.97 -11.60
C ASP A 102 9.31 10.26 -10.98
N GLU A 103 9.37 10.24 -9.64
CA GLU A 103 10.59 10.47 -8.88
C GLU A 103 11.25 9.16 -8.44
N SER A 104 12.47 8.93 -8.94
CA SER A 104 13.31 7.79 -8.55
C SER A 104 13.41 7.57 -7.03
N LYS A 105 13.45 8.64 -6.22
CA LYS A 105 13.52 8.55 -4.75
C LYS A 105 12.24 7.99 -4.12
N SER A 106 11.07 8.35 -4.67
CA SER A 106 9.77 7.87 -4.19
C SER A 106 9.60 6.38 -4.49
N THR A 107 10.08 5.91 -5.64
CA THR A 107 10.02 4.49 -6.03
C THR A 107 10.69 3.58 -4.99
N TYR A 108 11.90 3.93 -4.54
CA TYR A 108 12.62 3.12 -3.53
C TYR A 108 11.85 3.05 -2.22
N PHE A 109 11.22 4.15 -1.79
CA PHE A 109 10.41 4.17 -0.57
C PHE A 109 9.30 3.12 -0.64
N TRP A 110 8.56 3.04 -1.74
CA TRP A 110 7.48 2.06 -1.89
C TRP A 110 8.01 0.62 -1.95
N ILE A 111 9.12 0.38 -2.64
CA ILE A 111 9.75 -0.94 -2.73
C ILE A 111 10.13 -1.49 -1.34
N TYR A 112 10.66 -0.65 -0.46
CA TYR A 112 11.06 -1.07 0.90
C TYR A 112 9.90 -1.10 1.90
N MET A 113 8.88 -0.28 1.71
CA MET A 113 7.73 -0.24 2.62
C MET A 113 6.82 -1.46 2.46
N PHE A 114 6.62 -1.99 1.24
CA PHE A 114 5.72 -3.14 1.04
C PHE A 114 6.12 -4.40 1.83
N PRO A 115 7.39 -4.86 1.83
CA PRO A 115 7.83 -6.00 2.65
C PRO A 115 7.51 -5.87 4.14
N LEU A 116 7.65 -4.67 4.69
CA LEU A 116 7.34 -4.40 6.09
C LEU A 116 5.85 -4.56 6.35
N VAL A 117 5.02 -3.98 5.48
CA VAL A 117 3.56 -4.06 5.54
C VAL A 117 3.08 -5.51 5.42
N SER A 118 3.58 -6.27 4.46
CA SER A 118 3.15 -7.66 4.23
C SER A 118 3.49 -8.58 5.42
N ILE A 119 4.73 -8.50 5.93
CA ILE A 119 5.18 -9.32 7.08
C ILE A 119 4.40 -8.94 8.33
N PHE A 120 4.13 -7.65 8.54
CA PHE A 120 3.38 -7.18 9.69
C PHE A 120 1.93 -7.71 9.69
N PHE A 121 1.24 -7.67 8.55
CA PHE A 121 -0.17 -8.07 8.49
C PHE A 121 -0.38 -9.58 8.33
N LEU A 122 0.41 -10.26 7.51
CA LEU A 122 0.25 -11.69 7.20
C LEU A 122 1.13 -12.61 8.07
N GLY A 123 2.06 -12.03 8.84
CA GLY A 123 3.10 -12.77 9.54
C GLY A 123 4.26 -13.17 8.63
N LEU A 124 5.29 -13.77 9.22
CA LEU A 124 6.58 -14.00 8.55
C LEU A 124 6.46 -14.86 7.29
N ILE A 125 5.78 -16.00 7.37
CA ILE A 125 5.73 -16.98 6.26
C ILE A 125 4.92 -16.43 5.08
N HIS A 126 3.64 -16.09 5.33
CA HIS A 126 2.74 -15.60 4.28
C HIS A 126 3.17 -14.23 3.75
N GLY A 127 3.68 -13.36 4.63
CA GLY A 127 4.24 -12.07 4.24
C GLY A 127 5.46 -12.22 3.34
N ALA A 128 6.39 -13.12 3.66
CA ALA A 128 7.58 -13.38 2.84
C ALA A 128 7.22 -13.91 1.45
N ILE A 129 6.23 -14.82 1.35
CA ILE A 129 5.74 -15.31 0.05
C ILE A 129 5.20 -14.14 -0.78
N LEU A 130 4.37 -13.28 -0.19
CA LEU A 130 3.80 -12.15 -0.90
C LEU A 130 4.86 -11.11 -1.29
N THR A 131 5.88 -10.90 -0.45
CA THR A 131 7.04 -10.05 -0.74
C THR A 131 7.86 -10.57 -1.90
N LEU A 132 8.07 -11.89 -1.98
CA LEU A 132 8.80 -12.49 -3.10
C LEU A 132 8.04 -12.28 -4.41
N LEU A 133 6.72 -12.54 -4.41
CA LEU A 133 5.86 -12.24 -5.56
C LEU A 133 5.93 -10.77 -5.96
N PHE A 134 5.95 -9.87 -4.99
CA PHE A 134 6.07 -8.44 -5.24
C PHE A 134 7.42 -8.11 -5.90
N GLY A 135 8.52 -8.69 -5.41
CA GLY A 135 9.85 -8.53 -6.02
C GLY A 135 9.89 -8.97 -7.49
N ILE A 136 9.21 -10.08 -7.83
CA ILE A 136 9.08 -10.53 -9.23
C ILE A 136 8.33 -9.49 -10.06
N ILE A 137 7.17 -9.00 -9.58
CA ILE A 137 6.39 -7.99 -10.30
C ILE A 137 7.19 -6.70 -10.48
N ILE A 138 7.88 -6.23 -9.44
CA ILE A 138 8.71 -5.02 -9.51
C ILE A 138 9.84 -5.17 -10.51
N THR A 139 10.45 -6.36 -10.59
CA THR A 139 11.47 -6.67 -11.60
C THR A 139 10.88 -6.55 -13.01
N ILE A 140 9.67 -7.10 -13.23
CA ILE A 140 8.97 -6.98 -14.51
C ILE A 140 8.67 -5.49 -14.82
N ILE A 141 8.15 -4.74 -13.85
CA ILE A 141 7.84 -3.31 -14.00
C ILE A 141 9.08 -2.50 -14.39
N ILE A 142 10.21 -2.73 -13.74
CA ILE A 142 11.43 -1.95 -13.95
C ILE A 142 12.13 -2.30 -15.26
N TYR A 143 12.17 -3.58 -15.63
CA TYR A 143 12.99 -4.04 -16.76
C TYR A 143 12.22 -4.28 -18.06
N LEU A 144 10.93 -4.64 -18.00
CA LEU A 144 10.15 -5.05 -19.19
C LEU A 144 9.11 -4.02 -19.63
N LEU A 145 8.58 -3.20 -18.71
CA LEU A 145 7.51 -2.25 -19.04
C LEU A 145 8.08 -0.88 -19.45
N PRO A 146 7.57 -0.27 -20.53
CA PRO A 146 7.94 1.08 -20.89
C PRO A 146 7.44 2.04 -19.80
N PRO A 147 8.23 3.04 -19.41
CA PRO A 147 7.86 3.94 -18.33
C PRO A 147 6.64 4.78 -18.70
N TYR A 148 5.64 4.81 -17.81
CA TYR A 148 4.39 5.53 -18.02
C TYR A 148 4.59 7.03 -18.30
N ASN A 149 5.52 7.69 -17.58
CA ASN A 149 5.86 9.11 -17.76
C ASN A 149 7.26 9.36 -18.35
N GLY A 150 7.93 8.35 -18.92
CA GLY A 150 9.31 8.51 -19.39
C GLY A 150 10.31 8.67 -18.24
N ILE A 151 10.52 7.60 -17.46
CA ILE A 151 11.34 7.57 -16.25
C ILE A 151 12.74 8.14 -16.52
N PRO A 152 13.20 9.16 -15.76
CA PRO A 152 14.54 9.73 -15.88
C PRO A 152 15.66 8.79 -15.40
N VAL A 153 15.37 7.62 -14.82
CA VAL A 153 16.38 6.65 -14.34
C VAL A 153 17.26 6.13 -15.49
N LEU A 154 16.70 5.87 -16.68
CA LEU A 154 17.51 5.57 -17.86
C LEU A 154 18.20 6.82 -18.41
N LYS A 155 17.62 7.99 -18.20
CA LYS A 155 18.20 9.28 -18.62
C LYS A 155 19.43 9.64 -17.77
N SER A 156 19.43 9.38 -16.46
CA SER A 156 20.55 9.69 -15.54
C SER A 156 21.72 8.72 -15.71
N ILE A 157 21.46 7.43 -15.97
CA ILE A 157 22.50 6.47 -16.35
C ILE A 157 23.12 6.87 -17.69
N ARG A 158 22.30 7.26 -18.69
CA ARG A 158 22.79 7.71 -19.99
C ARG A 158 23.54 9.05 -19.93
N THR A 159 23.09 10.04 -19.17
CA THR A 159 23.78 11.34 -19.06
C THR A 159 25.09 11.23 -18.28
N ASN A 160 25.19 10.37 -17.28
CA ASN A 160 26.46 10.12 -16.59
C ASN A 160 27.48 9.42 -17.50
N SER A 161 27.05 8.47 -18.34
CA SER A 161 27.91 7.84 -19.35
C SER A 161 28.42 8.83 -20.41
N CYS A 162 27.59 9.80 -20.84
CA CYS A 162 28.04 10.84 -21.77
C CYS A 162 29.02 11.85 -21.14
N ARG A 163 28.92 12.13 -19.83
CA ARG A 163 29.77 13.11 -19.14
C ARG A 163 31.17 12.57 -18.81
N LEU A 164 31.32 11.25 -18.72
CA LEU A 164 32.61 10.59 -18.54
C LEU A 164 33.45 10.59 -19.84
N ASN A 165 32.81 10.50 -21.00
CA ASN A 165 33.51 10.54 -22.31
C ASN A 165 33.92 11.96 -22.76
N SER A 166 33.51 13.02 -22.07
CA SER A 166 33.90 14.40 -22.42
C SER A 166 35.06 14.94 -21.56
N LYS A 167 35.65 14.10 -20.71
CA LYS A 167 36.78 14.46 -19.81
C LYS A 167 38.06 13.64 -20.09
N THR A 168 38.06 12.81 -21.12
CA THR A 168 39.23 12.13 -21.70
C THR A 168 39.49 12.71 -23.07
#